data_AF-A0A7X9BWI3-F1
#
_entry.id   AF-A0A7X9BWI3-F1
#
_cell.length_a   1.000
_cell.length_b   1.000
_cell.length_c   1.000
_cell.angle_alpha   90.00
_cell.angle_beta   90.00
_cell.angle_gamma   90.00
#
_symmetry.space_group_name_H-M   'P 1'
#
loop_
_entity.id
_entity.type
_entity.pdbx_description
1 polymer ?
#
loop_
_entity_poly.entity_id
_entity_poly.type
_entity_poly.pdbx_seq_one_letter_code
_entity_poly.pdbx_strand_id
1 'polypeptide(L)' 'MWQNKKVLITGAGGFIGSHLTETLVKNGAKVRVFIRYNSRDGRGNLEDLDKELLKEIEIMAGDLKDADAIDRVVKGC' A
#
# COMPACT_ATOMS: atom_id res chain seq x y z
N MET A 1 -1.73 13.41 13.19
CA MET A 1 -0.36 13.86 12.83
C MET A 1 0.25 12.92 11.80
N TRP A 2 -0.32 12.85 10.59
CA TRP A 2 0.16 11.99 9.50
C TRP A 2 0.55 12.78 8.23
N GLN A 3 0.22 14.07 8.20
CA GLN A 3 0.53 14.96 7.08
C GLN A 3 2.00 14.84 6.64
N ASN A 4 2.21 14.52 5.37
CA ASN A 4 3.51 14.35 4.71
C ASN A 4 4.42 13.25 5.28
N LYS A 5 3.94 12.42 6.21
CA LYS A 5 4.68 11.23 6.67
C LYS A 5 4.62 10.16 5.58
N LYS A 6 5.77 9.55 5.30
CA LYS A 6 5.85 8.42 4.39
C LYS A 6 5.54 7.15 5.18
N VAL A 7 4.66 6.32 4.64
CA VAL A 7 4.24 5.07 5.30
C VAL A 7 4.26 3.95 4.28
N LEU A 8 4.97 2.88 4.60
CA LEU A 8 4.92 1.62 3.88
C LEU A 8 3.98 0.66 4.62
N ILE A 9 2.99 0.11 3.93
CA ILE A 9 2.04 -0.85 4.49
C ILE A 9 2.16 -2.18 3.76
N THR A 10 2.53 -3.24 4.47
CA THR A 10 2.48 -4.61 3.97
C THR A 10 1.12 -5.23 4.32
N GLY A 11 0.50 -5.96 3.40
CA GLY A 11 -0.81 -6.59 3.65
C GLY A 11 -2.00 -5.64 3.50
N ALA A 12 -1.82 -4.53 2.77
CA ALA A 12 -2.85 -3.52 2.53
C ALA A 12 -4.08 -4.05 1.75
N GLY A 13 -3.94 -5.15 1.00
CA GLY A 13 -5.07 -5.78 0.30
C GLY A 13 -6.02 -6.58 1.20
N GLY A 14 -5.69 -6.77 2.48
CA GLY A 14 -6.55 -7.45 3.46
C GLY A 14 -7.54 -6.49 4.15
N PHE A 15 -8.44 -7.04 4.97
CA PHE A 15 -9.50 -6.28 5.62
C PHE A 15 -9.01 -5.08 6.43
N ILE A 16 -8.14 -5.29 7.43
CA ILE A 16 -7.65 -4.18 8.27
C ILE A 16 -6.69 -3.28 7.49
N GLY A 17 -5.87 -3.87 6.62
CA GLY A 17 -4.86 -3.15 5.86
C GLY A 17 -5.46 -2.12 4.90
N SER A 18 -6.58 -2.42 4.26
CA SER A 18 -7.22 -1.50 3.30
C SER A 18 -7.81 -0.29 4.02
N HIS A 19 -8.49 -0.50 5.15
CA HIS A 19 -9.06 0.59 5.96
C HIS A 19 -7.96 1.46 6.59
N LEU A 20 -6.85 0.85 7.03
CA LEU A 20 -5.70 1.60 7.51
C LEU A 20 -5.08 2.46 6.40
N THR A 21 -4.93 1.89 5.21
CA THR A 21 -4.42 2.59 4.02
C THR A 21 -5.29 3.80 3.71
N GLU A 22 -6.60 3.60 3.60
CA GLU A 22 -7.57 4.67 3.35
C GLU A 22 -7.49 5.78 4.41
N THR A 23 -7.45 5.39 5.69
CA THR A 23 -7.37 6.32 6.82
C THR A 23 -6.09 7.16 6.75
N LEU A 24 -4.94 6.53 6.48
CA LEU A 24 -3.66 7.24 6.44
C LEU A 24 -3.59 8.22 5.27
N VAL A 25 -4.05 7.83 4.08
CA VAL A 25 -4.12 8.73 2.91
C VAL A 25 -5.03 9.93 3.23
N LYS A 26 -6.24 9.70 3.75
CA LYS A 26 -7.17 10.78 4.16
C LYS A 26 -6.59 11.71 5.23
N ASN A 27 -5.63 11.25 6.02
CA ASN A 27 -4.93 12.05 7.02
C ASN A 27 -3.63 12.71 6.49
N GLY A 28 -3.43 12.71 5.17
CA GLY A 28 -2.35 13.39 4.47
C GLY A 28 -1.02 12.64 4.46
N ALA A 29 -1.01 11.34 4.79
CA ALA A 29 0.19 10.52 4.64
C ALA A 29 0.50 10.25 3.17
N LYS A 30 1.79 10.08 2.85
CA LYS A 30 2.27 9.57 1.56
C LYS A 30 2.39 8.06 1.67
N VAL A 31 1.40 7.34 1.17
CA VAL A 31 1.27 5.90 1.41
C VAL A 31 1.78 5.10 0.24
N ARG A 32 2.69 4.17 0.55
CA ARG A 32 3.08 3.06 -0.32
C ARG A 32 2.53 1.78 0.26
N VAL A 33 1.99 0.92 -0.58
CA VAL A 33 1.54 -0.41 -0.18
C VAL A 33 2.37 -1.48 -0.88
N PHE A 34 2.74 -2.51 -0.13
CA PHE A 34 3.35 -3.71 -0.66
C PHE A 34 2.38 -4.88 -0.51
N ILE A 35 1.87 -5.35 -1.64
CA ILE A 35 0.88 -6.42 -1.70
C ILE A 35 1.46 -7.66 -2.37
N ARG A 36 0.94 -8.82 -1.97
CA ARG A 36 1.36 -10.08 -2.57
C ARG A 36 0.91 -10.13 -4.03
N TYR A 37 1.85 -10.33 -4.95
CA TYR A 37 1.49 -10.59 -6.35
C TYR A 37 0.70 -11.90 -6.45
N ASN A 38 -0.26 -11.93 -7.37
CA ASN A 38 -1.06 -13.13 -7.63
C ASN A 38 -1.36 -13.23 -9.13
N SER A 39 -1.85 -14.40 -9.56
CA SER A 39 -2.11 -14.67 -10.98
C SER A 39 -3.27 -13.86 -11.59
N ARG A 40 -4.05 -13.17 -10.75
CA ARG A 40 -5.20 -12.36 -11.19
C ARG A 40 -4.90 -10.86 -11.19
N ASP A 41 -3.66 -10.46 -10.87
CA ASP A 41 -3.25 -9.07 -10.63
C ASP A 41 -4.16 -8.32 -9.63
N GLY A 42 -4.83 -9.07 -8.75
CA GLY A 42 -5.83 -8.53 -7.84
C GLY A 42 -5.17 -7.81 -6.66
N ARG A 43 -5.73 -6.66 -6.29
CA ARG A 43 -5.23 -5.82 -5.18
C ARG A 43 -6.00 -6.02 -3.87
N GLY A 44 -6.93 -6.98 -3.85
CA GLY A 44 -7.79 -7.27 -2.71
C GLY A 44 -8.75 -6.11 -2.42
N ASN A 45 -9.02 -5.85 -1.15
CA ASN A 45 -9.97 -4.82 -0.71
C ASN A 45 -9.54 -3.38 -1.09
N LEU A 46 -8.33 -3.17 -1.63
CA LEU A 46 -7.94 -1.89 -2.18
C LEU A 46 -8.75 -1.52 -3.43
N GLU A 47 -9.26 -2.51 -4.18
CA GLU A 47 -10.06 -2.27 -5.40
C GLU A 47 -11.39 -1.56 -5.12
N ASP A 48 -11.89 -1.68 -3.90
CA ASP A 48 -13.14 -1.08 -3.45
C ASP A 48 -12.98 0.38 -2.97
N LEU A 49 -11.74 0.88 -2.88
CA LEU A 49 -11.47 2.26 -2.47
C LEU A 49 -11.89 3.26 -3.54
N ASP A 50 -12.17 4.50 -3.11
CA ASP A 50 -12.44 5.61 -4.02
C ASP A 50 -11.30 5.78 -5.04
N LYS A 51 -11.66 6.02 -6.30
CA LYS A 51 -10.70 6.07 -7.42
C LYS A 51 -9.72 7.23 -7.30
N GLU A 52 -10.11 8.35 -6.71
CA GLU A 52 -9.18 9.47 -6.50
C GLU A 52 -8.20 9.13 -5.39
N LEU A 53 -8.68 8.50 -4.31
CA LEU A 53 -7.80 8.02 -3.23
C LEU A 53 -6.81 6.96 -3.72
N LEU A 54 -7.23 6.07 -4.62
CA LEU A 54 -6.35 5.07 -5.22
C LEU A 54 -5.19 5.69 -6.02
N LYS A 55 -5.37 6.85 -6.64
CA LYS A 55 -4.29 7.56 -7.36
C LYS A 55 -3.24 8.13 -6.42
N GLU A 56 -3.58 8.34 -5.15
CA GLU A 56 -2.66 8.85 -4.13
C GLU A 56 -1.82 7.73 -3.47
N ILE A 57 -2.14 6.46 -3.74
CA ILE A 57 -1.44 5.30 -3.19
C ILE A 57 -0.42 4.77 -4.20
N GLU A 58 0.84 4.66 -3.79
CA GLU A 58 1.84 3.92 -4.54
C GLU A 58 1.68 2.41 -4.28
N ILE A 59 1.29 1.64 -5.31
CA ILE A 59 1.08 0.19 -5.18
C ILE A 59 2.25 -0.56 -5.79
N MET A 60 2.94 -1.35 -4.96
CA MET A 60 3.99 -2.27 -5.39
C MET A 60 3.58 -3.72 -5.07
N ALA A 61 3.74 -4.61 -6.04
CA ALA A 61 3.46 -6.04 -5.87
C ALA A 61 4.77 -6.84 -5.75
N GLY A 62 4.81 -7.82 -4.85
CA GLY A 62 5.98 -8.69 -4.69
C GLY A 62 5.77 -9.75 -3.59
N ASP A 63 6.85 -10.41 -3.18
CA ASP A 63 6.85 -11.36 -2.06
C ASP A 63 7.67 -10.79 -0.90
N LEU A 64 7.15 -10.88 0.33
CA LEU A 64 7.87 -10.47 1.53
C LEU A 64 9.12 -11.30 1.80
N LYS A 65 9.21 -12.48 1.19
CA LYS A 65 10.37 -13.38 1.29
C LYS A 65 11.50 -13.00 0.32
N ASP A 66 11.26 -12.11 -0.63
CA ASP A 66 12.27 -11.62 -1.57
C ASP A 66 12.99 -10.40 -0.96
N ALA A 67 14.22 -10.62 -0.49
CA ALA A 67 15.03 -9.58 0.14
C ALA A 67 15.29 -8.38 -0.79
N ASP A 68 15.52 -8.63 -2.09
CA ASP A 68 15.75 -7.55 -3.06
C ASP A 68 14.46 -6.74 -3.28
N ALA A 69 13.29 -7.39 -3.26
CA ALA A 69 12.01 -6.70 -3.32
C ALA A 69 11.77 -5.83 -2.07
N ILE A 70 12.14 -6.34 -0.88
CA ILE A 70 12.07 -5.57 0.36
C ILE A 70 12.98 -4.34 0.29
N ASP A 71 14.23 -4.50 -0.14
CA ASP A 71 15.18 -3.39 -0.26
C ASP A 71 14.65 -2.30 -1.20
N ARG A 72 14.05 -2.69 -2.32
CA ARG A 72 13.42 -1.75 -3.26
C ARG A 72 12.22 -1.02 -2.65
N VAL A 73 11.33 -1.73 -1.95
CA VAL A 73 10.06 -1.16 -1.46
C VAL A 73 10.25 -0.30 -0.21
N VAL A 74 11.26 -0.58 0.61
CA VAL A 74 11.61 0.24 1.78
C VAL A 74 12.31 1.53 1.36
N LYS A 75 13.07 1.51 0.27
CA LYS A 75 13.86 2.66 -0.17
C LYS A 75 12.97 3.88 -0.43
N GLY A 76 13.31 4.96 0.26
CA GLY A 76 12.63 6.25 0.10
C GLY A 76 11.32 6.39 0.87
N CYS A 77 10.94 5.39 1.68
CA CYS A 77 9.97 5.56 2.77
C CYS A 77 10.64 6.10 4.03
#